data_AF-A0A5S5CUX7-F1
#
_entry.id   AF-A0A5S5CUX7-F1
#
_cell.length_a   1.000
_cell.length_b   1.000
_cell.length_c   1.000
_cell.angle_alpha   90.00
_cell.angle_beta   90.00
_cell.angle_gamma   90.00
#
_symmetry.space_group_name_H-M   'P 1'
#
loop_
_entity.id
_entity.type
_entity.pdbx_description
1 polymer ?
#
loop_
_entity_poly.entity_id
_entity_poly.type
_entity_poly.pdbx_seq_one_letter_code
_entity_poly.pdbx_strand_id
1 'polypeptide(L)'
;MTTNDVAVATPPALGVPAGEARINFAAHQVRGGPHGAREDFERMVGQLVRAVRPGARMIAANPGDWGIDVLVGDLAGSVVVWQSKFFMPEVSKDHQGQIRESFESAMKHATDHAFTITQWVLCVPSSMDGPTAKWWDGWKKRKSREYSVIIELWDETELNGLLISPDAASVRRHFYEPMTLNPATAAAAAIIELGTEESARLDTALFVRQLREAGHVEVDGSKRQFFNAELMAREVADKGVASEVAALSHADALVHSLWEEHFNEACRRQGDPRLPGLHKTVMGDIRAQHATVGAGLAAGSIHTSGLMHRVVDARRAGWIREWRSVAGDHKPSESTSQTDATREEPTSASGSAT
;
A
#
# COMPACT_ATOMS: atom_id res chain seq x y z
N MET A 1 56.27 -33.49 -11.38
CA MET A 1 54.90 -33.94 -11.04
C MET A 1 54.23 -32.80 -10.31
N THR A 2 53.45 -32.03 -11.06
CA THR A 2 52.70 -30.85 -10.66
C THR A 2 51.44 -31.27 -9.91
N THR A 3 51.30 -30.86 -8.67
CA THR A 3 50.07 -30.97 -7.88
C THR A 3 49.07 -29.93 -8.39
N ASN A 4 47.96 -30.41 -8.97
CA ASN A 4 46.80 -29.59 -9.31
C ASN A 4 46.08 -29.20 -8.02
N ASP A 5 46.23 -27.95 -7.61
CA ASP A 5 45.37 -27.33 -6.59
C ASP A 5 44.08 -26.87 -7.28
N VAL A 6 42.99 -27.60 -7.04
CA VAL A 6 41.66 -27.18 -7.47
C VAL A 6 41.20 -26.10 -6.49
N ALA A 7 41.29 -24.84 -6.91
CA ALA A 7 40.73 -23.72 -6.18
C ALA A 7 39.22 -23.94 -5.99
N VAL A 8 38.81 -24.20 -4.75
CA VAL A 8 37.40 -24.19 -4.35
C VAL A 8 36.94 -22.74 -4.41
N ALA A 9 36.11 -22.42 -5.41
CA ALA A 9 35.46 -21.13 -5.50
C ALA A 9 34.49 -20.99 -4.31
N THR A 10 34.81 -20.08 -3.40
CA THR A 10 33.90 -19.62 -2.35
C THR A 10 32.64 -19.05 -3.00
N PRO A 11 31.43 -19.55 -2.70
CA PRO A 11 30.21 -18.95 -3.22
C PRO A 11 30.10 -17.51 -2.70
N PRO A 12 29.62 -16.55 -3.52
CA PRO A 12 29.42 -15.19 -3.05
C PRO A 12 28.44 -15.22 -1.88
N ALA A 13 28.86 -14.63 -0.76
CA ALA A 13 28.00 -14.45 0.39
C ALA A 13 26.79 -13.61 -0.05
N LEU A 14 25.64 -14.26 -0.18
CA LEU A 14 24.32 -13.61 -0.28
C LEU A 14 24.02 -12.96 1.07
N GLY A 15 24.71 -11.85 1.35
CA GLY A 15 24.35 -10.95 2.43
C GLY A 15 23.10 -10.20 2.01
N VAL A 16 21.97 -10.51 2.64
CA VAL A 16 20.77 -9.66 2.57
C VAL A 16 21.17 -8.27 3.08
N PRO A 17 21.04 -7.20 2.28
CA PRO A 17 21.31 -5.85 2.76
C PRO A 17 20.39 -5.55 3.93
N ALA A 18 20.96 -5.06 5.04
CA ALA A 18 20.18 -4.57 6.17
C ALA A 18 19.22 -3.47 5.69
N GLY A 19 17.92 -3.74 5.67
CA GLY A 19 16.89 -2.82 5.19
C GLY A 19 15.72 -3.49 4.44
N GLU A 20 15.87 -4.72 3.97
CA GLU A 20 14.78 -5.44 3.30
C GLU A 20 13.70 -5.90 4.28
N ALA A 21 12.45 -5.52 4.01
CA ALA A 21 11.30 -5.95 4.81
C ALA A 21 11.23 -7.48 4.86
N ARG A 22 11.04 -8.02 6.07
CA ARG A 22 10.86 -9.46 6.29
C ARG A 22 9.56 -9.90 5.61
N ILE A 23 9.64 -10.97 4.83
CA ILE A 23 8.46 -11.62 4.28
C ILE A 23 7.69 -12.25 5.45
N ASN A 24 6.44 -11.84 5.62
CA ASN A 24 5.53 -12.42 6.59
C ASN A 24 4.21 -12.72 5.90
N PHE A 25 3.92 -14.00 5.67
CA PHE A 25 2.70 -14.42 4.98
C PHE A 25 1.41 -14.13 5.77
N ALA A 26 1.49 -13.85 7.08
CA ALA A 26 0.34 -13.35 7.84
C ALA A 26 -0.14 -11.97 7.32
N ALA A 27 0.66 -11.24 6.54
CA ALA A 27 0.26 -9.99 5.89
C ALA A 27 -0.96 -10.16 4.97
N HIS A 28 -1.17 -11.35 4.38
CA HIS A 28 -2.37 -11.63 3.58
C HIS A 28 -3.65 -11.61 4.41
N GLN A 29 -3.62 -12.07 5.67
CA GLN A 29 -4.75 -12.00 6.59
C GLN A 29 -5.08 -10.57 6.99
N VAL A 30 -4.05 -9.73 7.17
CA VAL A 30 -4.21 -8.32 7.52
C VAL A 30 -4.82 -7.52 6.37
N ARG A 31 -4.39 -7.76 5.11
CA ARG A 31 -4.89 -7.03 3.94
C ARG A 31 -6.28 -7.46 3.49
N GLY A 32 -6.53 -8.77 3.40
CA GLY A 32 -7.74 -9.31 2.79
C GLY A 32 -8.90 -9.54 3.76
N GLY A 33 -8.67 -9.40 5.08
CA GLY A 33 -9.60 -9.91 6.09
C GLY A 33 -9.80 -11.44 5.99
N PRO A 34 -10.79 -12.02 6.70
CA PRO A 34 -10.98 -13.47 6.77
C PRO A 34 -11.26 -14.16 5.43
N HIS A 35 -11.84 -13.45 4.46
CA HIS A 35 -12.22 -14.02 3.16
C HIS A 35 -11.23 -13.68 2.04
N GLY A 36 -10.56 -12.52 2.07
CA GLY A 36 -9.65 -12.09 1.00
C GLY A 36 -8.21 -12.61 1.13
N ALA A 37 -7.81 -13.18 2.27
CA ALA A 37 -6.45 -13.67 2.49
C ALA A 37 -6.05 -14.78 1.50
N ARG A 38 -7.00 -15.67 1.18
CA ARG A 38 -6.79 -16.77 0.23
C ARG A 38 -6.58 -16.23 -1.19
N GLU A 39 -7.45 -15.33 -1.64
CA GLU A 39 -7.38 -14.72 -2.97
C GLU A 39 -6.12 -13.88 -3.15
N ASP A 40 -5.70 -13.16 -2.10
CA ASP A 40 -4.47 -12.36 -2.13
C ASP A 40 -3.22 -13.24 -2.20
N PHE A 41 -3.19 -14.36 -1.46
CA PHE A 41 -2.11 -15.34 -1.54
C PHE A 41 -2.05 -16.05 -2.90
N GLU A 42 -3.20 -16.47 -3.42
CA GLU A 42 -3.32 -17.10 -4.75
C GLU A 42 -2.74 -16.19 -5.85
N ARG A 43 -3.11 -14.89 -5.79
CA ARG A 43 -2.56 -13.87 -6.70
C ARG A 43 -1.06 -13.72 -6.58
N MET A 44 -0.52 -13.75 -5.36
CA MET A 44 0.92 -13.69 -5.12
C MET A 44 1.64 -14.89 -5.72
N VAL A 45 1.14 -16.11 -5.48
CA VAL A 45 1.69 -17.33 -6.09
C VAL A 45 1.64 -17.24 -7.61
N GLY A 46 0.53 -16.78 -8.19
CA GLY A 46 0.39 -16.57 -9.64
C GLY A 46 1.46 -15.66 -10.23
N GLN A 47 1.71 -14.52 -9.59
CA GLN A 47 2.75 -13.59 -10.01
C GLN A 47 4.16 -14.17 -9.80
N LEU A 48 4.39 -14.86 -8.68
CA LEU A 48 5.67 -15.50 -8.37
C LEU A 48 6.03 -16.56 -9.40
N VAL A 49 5.10 -17.47 -9.71
CA VAL A 49 5.32 -18.52 -10.72
C VAL A 49 5.64 -17.90 -12.08
N ARG A 50 4.93 -16.84 -12.48
CA ARG A 50 5.21 -16.13 -13.74
C ARG A 50 6.58 -15.46 -13.75
N ALA A 51 7.04 -14.96 -12.61
CA ALA A 51 8.36 -14.34 -12.49
C ALA A 51 9.48 -15.38 -12.63
N VAL A 52 9.35 -16.55 -12.00
CA VAL A 52 10.41 -17.57 -11.96
C VAL A 52 10.31 -18.64 -13.05
N ARG A 53 9.18 -18.71 -13.77
CA ARG A 53 8.95 -19.63 -14.90
C ARG A 53 8.44 -18.86 -16.13
N PRO A 54 9.30 -18.56 -17.11
CA PRO A 54 8.88 -18.00 -18.39
C PRO A 54 7.81 -18.89 -19.06
N GLY A 55 6.69 -18.28 -19.47
CA GLY A 55 5.58 -18.98 -20.14
C GLY A 55 4.43 -19.43 -19.23
N ALA A 56 4.47 -19.12 -17.92
CA ALA A 56 3.33 -19.36 -17.03
C ALA A 56 2.13 -18.47 -17.38
N ARG A 57 0.93 -19.04 -17.28
CA ARG A 57 -0.35 -18.37 -17.49
C ARG A 57 -1.22 -18.58 -16.24
N MET A 58 -1.79 -17.48 -15.73
CA MET A 58 -2.83 -17.56 -14.71
C MET A 58 -4.15 -17.96 -15.37
N ILE A 59 -4.91 -18.85 -14.75
CA ILE A 59 -6.27 -19.17 -15.18
C ILE A 59 -7.23 -18.30 -14.38
N ALA A 60 -8.13 -17.60 -15.06
CA ALA A 60 -9.20 -16.88 -14.37
C ALA A 60 -10.23 -17.89 -13.84
N ALA A 61 -10.66 -17.71 -12.59
CA ALA A 61 -11.71 -18.51 -11.98
C ALA A 61 -12.98 -18.49 -12.86
N ASN A 62 -13.41 -19.67 -13.30
CA ASN A 62 -14.70 -19.89 -13.93
C ASN A 62 -15.55 -20.72 -12.94
N PRO A 63 -16.86 -20.46 -12.75
CA PRO A 63 -17.66 -21.20 -11.77
C PRO A 63 -17.61 -22.71 -12.06
N GLY A 64 -17.01 -23.49 -11.16
CA GLY A 64 -16.67 -24.92 -11.39
C GLY A 64 -15.17 -25.23 -11.37
N ASP A 65 -14.41 -24.42 -10.64
CA ASP A 65 -12.95 -24.34 -10.63
C ASP A 65 -12.26 -25.69 -10.42
N TRP A 66 -11.33 -26.04 -11.32
CA TRP A 66 -10.62 -27.33 -11.33
C TRP A 66 -9.56 -27.43 -10.22
N GLY A 67 -9.44 -26.39 -9.40
CA GLY A 67 -8.41 -26.24 -8.39
C GLY A 67 -7.03 -26.02 -9.00
N ILE A 68 -6.95 -25.39 -10.17
CA ILE A 68 -5.69 -25.08 -10.86
C ILE A 68 -5.54 -23.58 -10.93
N ASP A 69 -4.69 -23.03 -10.05
CA ASP A 69 -4.55 -21.58 -9.91
C ASP A 69 -3.57 -21.03 -10.98
N VAL A 70 -2.54 -21.80 -11.32
CA VAL A 70 -1.53 -21.43 -12.34
C VAL A 70 -1.14 -22.64 -13.17
N LEU A 71 -0.99 -22.44 -14.48
CA LEU A 71 -0.48 -23.46 -15.40
C LEU A 71 0.72 -22.96 -16.22
N VAL A 72 1.66 -23.85 -16.50
CA VAL A 72 2.70 -23.68 -17.54
C VAL A 72 2.56 -24.84 -18.52
N GLY A 73 2.47 -24.55 -19.82
CA GLY A 73 2.34 -25.55 -20.87
C GLY A 73 1.14 -25.30 -21.79
N ASP A 74 0.70 -26.36 -22.46
CA ASP A 74 -0.44 -26.34 -23.38
C ASP A 74 -1.49 -27.36 -22.91
N LEU A 75 -2.74 -26.91 -22.77
CA LEU A 75 -3.88 -27.76 -22.41
C LEU A 75 -4.27 -28.74 -23.53
N ALA A 76 -3.61 -28.70 -24.69
CA ALA A 76 -3.66 -29.73 -25.72
C ALA A 76 -2.58 -30.83 -25.56
N GLY A 77 -1.76 -30.78 -24.51
CA GLY A 77 -0.65 -31.71 -24.29
C GLY A 77 -0.30 -31.91 -22.82
N SER A 78 0.89 -31.45 -22.41
CA SER A 78 1.39 -31.59 -21.05
C SER A 78 1.46 -30.26 -20.33
N VAL A 79 1.06 -30.25 -19.06
CA VAL A 79 1.05 -29.07 -18.20
C VAL A 79 1.77 -29.30 -16.87
N VAL A 80 2.36 -28.23 -16.36
CA VAL A 80 2.76 -28.10 -14.96
C VAL A 80 1.75 -27.22 -14.26
N VAL A 81 1.28 -27.67 -13.10
CA VAL A 81 0.21 -27.03 -12.34
C VAL A 81 0.75 -26.58 -10.99
N TRP A 82 0.40 -25.35 -10.60
CA TRP A 82 0.53 -24.88 -9.24
C TRP A 82 -0.85 -24.68 -8.63
N GLN A 83 -0.99 -25.13 -7.39
CA GLN A 83 -2.19 -24.93 -6.60
C GLN A 83 -1.82 -24.32 -5.26
N SER A 84 -2.45 -23.20 -4.93
CA SER A 84 -2.29 -22.47 -3.70
C SER A 84 -3.31 -22.93 -2.65
N LYS A 85 -2.85 -23.10 -1.42
CA LYS A 85 -3.70 -23.34 -0.27
C LYS A 85 -3.22 -22.47 0.89
N PHE A 86 -4.11 -21.62 1.38
CA PHE A 86 -3.78 -20.71 2.47
C PHE A 86 -3.99 -21.41 3.83
N PHE A 87 -3.02 -22.22 4.24
CA PHE A 87 -2.98 -22.87 5.55
C PHE A 87 -2.07 -22.07 6.49
N MET A 88 -2.62 -21.49 7.55
CA MET A 88 -1.90 -20.71 8.55
C MET A 88 -2.41 -21.08 9.96
N PRO A 89 -1.56 -21.03 11.00
CA PRO A 89 -0.13 -20.71 10.97
C PRO A 89 0.77 -21.89 10.59
N GLU A 90 0.23 -23.10 10.50
CA GLU A 90 0.96 -24.34 10.18
C GLU A 90 0.11 -25.29 9.33
N VAL A 91 0.77 -26.19 8.60
CA VAL A 91 0.09 -27.31 7.94
C VAL A 91 0.03 -28.50 8.88
N SER A 92 -1.18 -28.82 9.37
CA SER A 92 -1.43 -29.92 10.30
C SER A 92 -2.16 -31.11 9.66
N LYS A 93 -2.44 -32.14 10.47
CA LYS A 93 -3.19 -33.34 10.08
C LYS A 93 -4.57 -33.03 9.51
N ASP A 94 -5.21 -31.96 9.96
CA ASP A 94 -6.57 -31.59 9.54
C ASP A 94 -6.62 -31.12 8.08
N HIS A 95 -5.51 -30.61 7.55
CA HIS A 95 -5.39 -30.17 6.16
C HIS A 95 -5.15 -31.33 5.17
N GLN A 96 -4.74 -32.50 5.66
CA GLN A 96 -4.37 -33.63 4.80
C GLN A 96 -5.52 -34.11 3.90
N GLY A 97 -6.77 -34.01 4.37
CA GLY A 97 -7.96 -34.32 3.57
C GLY A 97 -8.08 -33.40 2.37
N GLN A 98 -8.02 -32.09 2.62
CA GLN A 98 -8.12 -31.06 1.57
C GLN A 98 -7.00 -31.18 0.54
N ILE A 99 -5.77 -31.52 0.96
CA ILE A 99 -4.64 -31.75 0.05
C ILE A 99 -4.92 -32.93 -0.89
N ARG A 100 -5.41 -34.05 -0.36
CA ARG A 100 -5.75 -35.24 -1.14
C ARG A 100 -6.84 -34.94 -2.17
N GLU A 101 -7.93 -34.34 -1.71
CA GLU A 101 -9.07 -33.97 -2.54
C GLU A 101 -8.66 -33.02 -3.68
N SER A 102 -7.78 -32.06 -3.38
CA SER A 102 -7.30 -31.10 -4.36
C SER A 102 -6.45 -31.77 -5.45
N PHE A 103 -5.53 -32.66 -5.08
CA PHE A 103 -4.75 -33.45 -6.03
C PHE A 103 -5.63 -34.38 -6.87
N GLU A 104 -6.54 -35.10 -6.24
CA GLU A 104 -7.45 -36.03 -6.93
C GLU A 104 -8.37 -35.31 -7.90
N SER A 105 -8.87 -34.12 -7.53
CA SER A 105 -9.62 -33.24 -8.42
C SER A 105 -8.80 -32.85 -9.65
N ALA A 106 -7.55 -32.39 -9.46
CA ALA A 106 -6.69 -32.00 -10.58
C ALA A 106 -6.42 -33.16 -11.55
N MET A 107 -6.13 -34.36 -11.03
CA MET A 107 -5.90 -35.56 -11.87
C MET A 107 -7.17 -36.00 -12.59
N LYS A 108 -8.33 -35.92 -11.93
CA LYS A 108 -9.62 -36.22 -12.55
C LYS A 108 -9.89 -35.26 -13.71
N HIS A 109 -9.72 -33.95 -13.52
CA HIS A 109 -9.90 -32.97 -14.58
C HIS A 109 -8.94 -33.15 -15.76
N ALA A 110 -7.68 -33.51 -15.48
CA ALA A 110 -6.72 -33.86 -16.54
C ALA A 110 -7.24 -35.02 -17.41
N THR A 111 -7.82 -36.04 -16.76
CA THR A 111 -8.43 -37.18 -17.46
C THR A 111 -9.69 -36.76 -18.24
N ASP A 112 -10.61 -36.04 -17.60
CA ASP A 112 -11.90 -35.63 -18.17
C ASP A 112 -11.73 -34.68 -19.37
N HIS A 113 -10.66 -33.87 -19.39
CA HIS A 113 -10.37 -32.89 -20.43
C HIS A 113 -9.18 -33.27 -21.33
N ALA A 114 -8.72 -34.52 -21.25
CA ALA A 114 -7.70 -35.11 -22.13
C ALA A 114 -6.35 -34.35 -22.20
N PHE A 115 -5.88 -33.83 -21.07
CA PHE A 115 -4.53 -33.26 -20.93
C PHE A 115 -3.72 -34.03 -19.88
N THR A 116 -2.40 -33.92 -19.92
CA THR A 116 -1.51 -34.61 -18.96
C THR A 116 -0.87 -33.64 -17.99
N ILE A 117 -1.01 -33.88 -16.69
CA ILE A 117 -0.24 -33.14 -15.68
C ILE A 117 1.09 -33.86 -15.47
N THR A 118 2.20 -33.23 -15.86
CA THR A 118 3.55 -33.80 -15.67
C THR A 118 4.14 -33.44 -14.31
N GLN A 119 3.71 -32.30 -13.76
CA GLN A 119 4.12 -31.86 -12.44
C GLN A 119 2.99 -31.09 -11.75
N TRP A 120 2.80 -31.34 -10.47
CA TRP A 120 1.84 -30.66 -9.60
C TRP A 120 2.57 -30.12 -8.36
N VAL A 121 2.45 -28.82 -8.13
CA VAL A 121 3.14 -28.10 -7.06
C VAL A 121 2.10 -27.53 -6.10
N LEU A 122 2.17 -27.93 -4.84
CA LEU A 122 1.37 -27.34 -3.77
C LEU A 122 2.10 -26.15 -3.18
N CYS A 123 1.46 -24.97 -3.14
CA CYS A 123 2.00 -23.77 -2.52
C CYS A 123 1.24 -23.47 -1.22
N VAL A 124 1.97 -23.40 -0.10
CA VAL A 124 1.40 -23.12 1.23
C VAL A 124 2.27 -22.08 1.96
N PRO A 125 1.67 -21.09 2.65
CA PRO A 125 2.40 -20.00 3.30
C PRO A 125 3.06 -20.39 4.63
N SER A 126 2.95 -21.65 5.05
CA SER A 126 3.42 -22.13 6.34
C SER A 126 4.17 -23.45 6.23
N SER A 127 4.93 -23.78 7.26
CA SER A 127 5.68 -25.02 7.36
C SER A 127 4.82 -26.18 7.90
N MET A 128 5.27 -27.41 7.64
CA MET A 128 4.72 -28.64 8.26
C MET A 128 5.48 -28.99 9.54
N ASP A 129 4.79 -29.55 10.52
CA ASP A 129 5.46 -30.21 11.66
C ASP A 129 6.13 -31.53 11.22
N GLY A 130 7.01 -32.09 12.06
CA GLY A 130 7.75 -33.32 11.73
C GLY A 130 6.86 -34.51 11.34
N PRO A 131 5.78 -34.82 12.10
CA PRO A 131 4.81 -35.84 11.71
C PRO A 131 4.11 -35.58 10.37
N THR A 132 3.69 -34.35 10.09
CA THR A 132 3.00 -33.98 8.84
C THR A 132 3.95 -34.00 7.66
N ALA A 133 5.20 -33.56 7.82
CA ALA A 133 6.24 -33.67 6.79
C ALA A 133 6.52 -35.14 6.43
N LYS A 134 6.64 -36.03 7.43
CA LYS A 134 6.81 -37.47 7.20
C LYS A 134 5.61 -38.07 6.45
N TRP A 135 4.39 -37.64 6.78
CA TRP A 135 3.20 -38.04 6.06
C TRP A 135 3.24 -37.55 4.61
N TRP A 136 3.59 -36.28 4.39
CA TRP A 136 3.69 -35.66 3.08
C TRP A 136 4.66 -36.43 2.18
N ASP A 137 5.87 -36.72 2.66
CA ASP A 137 6.88 -37.47 1.89
C ASP A 137 6.39 -38.85 1.48
N GLY A 138 5.74 -39.57 2.40
CA GLY A 138 5.16 -40.88 2.11
C GLY A 138 4.01 -40.80 1.10
N TRP A 139 3.13 -39.82 1.27
CA TRP A 139 1.99 -39.58 0.38
C TRP A 139 2.45 -39.17 -1.03
N LYS A 140 3.33 -38.17 -1.13
CA LYS A 140 3.98 -37.67 -2.35
C LYS A 140 4.63 -38.83 -3.12
N LYS A 141 5.48 -39.62 -2.46
CA LYS A 141 6.19 -40.74 -3.11
C LYS A 141 5.24 -41.79 -3.69
N ARG A 142 4.15 -42.09 -2.99
CA ARG A 142 3.13 -43.04 -3.47
C ARG A 142 2.36 -42.47 -4.66
N LYS A 143 1.86 -41.24 -4.55
CA LYS A 143 1.04 -40.62 -5.60
C LYS A 143 1.84 -40.27 -6.85
N SER A 144 3.09 -39.85 -6.72
CA SER A 144 3.98 -39.66 -7.87
C SER A 144 4.19 -40.93 -8.68
N ARG A 145 4.27 -42.09 -8.03
CA ARG A 145 4.38 -43.39 -8.71
C ARG A 145 3.06 -43.85 -9.33
N GLU A 146 1.96 -43.66 -8.62
CA GLU A 146 0.61 -44.04 -9.06
C GLU A 146 0.19 -43.28 -10.33
N TYR A 147 0.43 -41.97 -10.39
CA TYR A 147 0.01 -41.10 -11.50
C TYR A 147 1.14 -40.75 -12.47
N SER A 148 2.37 -41.21 -12.23
CA SER A 148 3.56 -40.82 -13.01
C SER A 148 3.77 -39.30 -13.10
N VAL A 149 3.50 -38.59 -12.01
CA VAL A 149 3.55 -37.12 -11.90
C VAL A 149 4.58 -36.68 -10.87
N ILE A 150 5.33 -35.61 -11.16
CA ILE A 150 6.21 -34.98 -10.18
C ILE A 150 5.36 -34.18 -9.20
N ILE A 151 5.46 -34.48 -7.91
CA ILE A 151 4.74 -33.73 -6.87
C ILE A 151 5.75 -32.92 -6.08
N GLU A 152 5.53 -31.60 -5.93
CA GLU A 152 6.40 -30.71 -5.17
C GLU A 152 5.62 -29.88 -4.15
N LEU A 153 6.35 -29.40 -3.14
CA LEU A 153 5.85 -28.51 -2.10
C LEU A 153 6.66 -27.23 -2.15
N TRP A 154 5.98 -26.11 -2.29
CA TRP A 154 6.51 -24.78 -1.99
C TRP A 154 5.89 -24.35 -0.66
N ASP A 155 6.57 -24.68 0.43
CA ASP A 155 6.21 -24.25 1.77
C ASP A 155 6.78 -22.86 2.06
N GLU A 156 6.61 -22.40 3.30
CA GLU A 156 7.15 -21.11 3.75
C GLU A 156 8.64 -20.92 3.38
N THR A 157 9.47 -21.95 3.54
CA THR A 157 10.91 -21.83 3.30
C THR A 157 11.21 -21.66 1.82
N GLU A 158 10.61 -22.50 0.97
CA GLU A 158 10.81 -22.43 -0.48
C GLU A 158 10.24 -21.14 -1.06
N LEU A 159 9.03 -20.74 -0.64
CA LEU A 159 8.41 -19.49 -1.08
C LEU A 159 9.25 -18.27 -0.68
N ASN A 160 9.81 -18.25 0.53
CA ASN A 160 10.74 -17.20 0.96
C ASN A 160 11.97 -17.15 0.04
N GLY A 161 12.60 -18.29 -0.23
CA GLY A 161 13.77 -18.38 -1.10
C GLY A 161 13.48 -17.85 -2.52
N LEU A 162 12.33 -18.24 -3.08
CA LEU A 162 11.88 -17.77 -4.39
C LEU A 162 11.60 -16.27 -4.39
N LEU A 163 10.93 -15.74 -3.37
CA LEU A 163 10.59 -14.31 -3.27
C LEU A 163 11.80 -13.39 -3.09
N ILE A 164 12.89 -13.88 -2.50
CA ILE A 164 14.14 -13.13 -2.35
C ILE A 164 14.97 -13.15 -3.65
N SER A 165 14.64 -14.03 -4.60
CA SER A 165 15.34 -14.09 -5.88
C SER A 165 15.19 -12.79 -6.68
N PRO A 166 16.20 -12.40 -7.48
CA PRO A 166 16.13 -11.21 -8.33
C PRO A 166 14.93 -11.21 -9.29
N ASP A 167 14.58 -12.39 -9.81
CA ASP A 167 13.46 -12.56 -10.75
C ASP A 167 12.12 -12.24 -10.10
N ALA A 168 11.96 -12.60 -8.82
CA ALA A 168 10.74 -12.35 -8.05
C ALA A 168 10.71 -10.99 -7.35
N ALA A 169 11.73 -10.14 -7.52
CA ALA A 169 11.85 -8.89 -6.78
C ALA A 169 10.60 -8.01 -6.91
N SER A 170 10.02 -7.89 -8.11
CA SER A 170 8.79 -7.12 -8.33
C SER A 170 7.59 -7.65 -7.52
N VAL A 171 7.46 -8.97 -7.39
CA VAL A 171 6.40 -9.64 -6.63
C VAL A 171 6.61 -9.42 -5.14
N ARG A 172 7.85 -9.63 -4.65
CA ARG A 172 8.19 -9.38 -3.24
C ARG A 172 7.88 -7.94 -2.83
N ARG A 173 8.25 -6.96 -3.67
CA ARG A 173 7.94 -5.54 -3.43
C ARG A 173 6.43 -5.28 -3.39
N HIS A 174 5.68 -5.88 -4.30
CA HIS A 174 4.23 -5.66 -4.37
C HIS A 174 3.49 -6.22 -3.14
N PHE A 175 3.93 -7.36 -2.60
CA PHE A 175 3.17 -8.07 -1.55
C PHE A 175 3.74 -7.95 -0.13
N TYR A 176 5.03 -7.69 0.06
CA TYR A 176 5.67 -7.79 1.39
C TYR A 176 6.56 -6.63 1.78
N GLU A 177 7.00 -5.83 0.83
CA GLU A 177 7.51 -4.53 1.23
C GLU A 177 6.31 -3.72 1.74
N PRO A 178 6.43 -3.09 2.92
CA PRO A 178 5.51 -2.03 3.24
C PRO A 178 5.50 -1.11 2.03
N MET A 179 4.38 -0.45 1.78
CA MET A 179 4.39 0.72 0.91
C MET A 179 5.16 1.84 1.63
N THR A 180 6.42 1.58 2.04
CA THR A 180 7.47 2.57 2.00
C THR A 180 7.57 2.94 0.54
N LEU A 181 6.71 3.88 0.16
CA LEU A 181 7.11 5.03 -0.61
C LEU A 181 8.55 5.32 -0.19
N ASN A 182 9.50 4.78 -0.93
CA ASN A 182 10.87 5.22 -0.83
C ASN A 182 10.75 6.74 -0.97
N PRO A 183 11.11 7.56 0.04
CA PRO A 183 10.88 9.00 -0.06
C PRO A 183 11.60 9.60 -1.28
N ALA A 184 12.55 8.86 -1.86
CA ALA A 184 13.21 9.19 -3.12
C ALA A 184 12.51 8.69 -4.41
N THR A 185 11.55 7.75 -4.36
CA THR A 185 10.82 7.22 -5.54
C THR A 185 9.32 7.05 -5.36
N ALA A 186 8.71 7.59 -4.30
CA ALA A 186 7.37 8.15 -4.44
C ALA A 186 7.49 9.16 -5.57
N ALA A 187 6.92 8.87 -6.74
CA ALA A 187 6.65 9.93 -7.70
C ALA A 187 5.80 10.93 -6.92
N ALA A 188 6.40 12.03 -6.46
CA ALA A 188 5.67 13.10 -5.81
C ALA A 188 4.46 13.38 -6.69
N ALA A 189 3.26 13.49 -6.08
CA ALA A 189 2.06 13.79 -6.83
C ALA A 189 2.38 14.90 -7.84
N ALA A 190 2.01 14.66 -9.10
CA ALA A 190 2.36 15.57 -10.18
C ALA A 190 1.85 16.96 -9.81
N ILE A 191 2.75 17.95 -9.80
CA ILE A 191 2.37 19.33 -9.53
C ILE A 191 1.51 19.80 -10.69
N ILE A 192 0.26 20.13 -10.40
CA ILE A 192 -0.65 20.71 -11.38
C ILE A 192 -0.46 22.22 -11.34
N GLU A 193 -0.22 22.79 -12.53
CA GLU A 193 -0.17 24.23 -12.71
C GLU A 193 -1.56 24.84 -12.47
N LEU A 194 -1.59 25.89 -11.66
CA LEU A 194 -2.82 26.57 -11.31
C LEU A 194 -3.22 27.50 -12.47
N GLY A 195 -4.38 27.26 -13.06
CA GLY A 195 -4.94 28.11 -14.11
C GLY A 195 -5.27 29.52 -13.59
N THR A 196 -5.37 30.47 -14.52
CA THR A 196 -5.62 31.89 -14.18
C THR A 196 -6.98 32.10 -13.53
N GLU A 197 -8.00 31.36 -13.96
CA GLU A 197 -9.35 31.45 -13.39
C GLU A 197 -9.41 30.85 -11.98
N GLU A 198 -8.79 29.70 -11.75
CA GLU A 198 -8.70 29.09 -10.42
C GLU A 198 -7.90 29.98 -9.46
N SER A 199 -6.80 30.58 -9.94
CA SER A 199 -6.01 31.54 -9.15
C SER A 199 -6.83 32.76 -8.72
N ALA A 200 -7.68 33.28 -9.61
CA ALA A 200 -8.57 34.40 -9.30
C ALA A 200 -9.64 34.02 -8.27
N ARG A 201 -10.18 32.79 -8.33
CA ARG A 201 -11.14 32.30 -7.31
C ARG A 201 -10.52 32.27 -5.91
N LEU A 202 -9.24 31.86 -5.83
CA LEU A 202 -8.51 31.80 -4.56
C LEU A 202 -8.18 33.17 -3.95
N ASP A 203 -8.35 34.30 -4.66
CA ASP A 203 -8.16 35.63 -4.06
C ASP A 203 -9.11 35.90 -2.89
N THR A 204 -10.27 35.24 -2.90
CA THR A 204 -11.25 35.32 -1.82
C THR A 204 -11.06 34.26 -0.74
N ALA A 205 -10.05 33.39 -0.82
CA ALA A 205 -9.81 32.37 0.20
C ALA A 205 -9.32 32.99 1.53
N LEU A 206 -9.67 32.37 2.65
CA LEU A 206 -9.31 32.89 3.97
C LEU A 206 -7.79 32.90 4.17
N PHE A 207 -7.09 31.85 3.70
CA PHE A 207 -5.63 31.83 3.82
C PHE A 207 -4.97 32.98 3.04
N VAL A 208 -5.52 33.36 1.88
CA VAL A 208 -5.03 34.52 1.10
C VAL A 208 -5.29 35.80 1.88
N ARG A 209 -6.50 35.99 2.43
CA ARG A 209 -6.82 37.15 3.27
C ARG A 209 -5.83 37.27 4.44
N GLN A 210 -5.58 36.19 5.17
CA GLN A 210 -4.64 36.17 6.30
C GLN A 210 -3.21 36.54 5.87
N LEU A 211 -2.75 36.09 4.70
CA LEU A 211 -1.44 36.48 4.15
C LEU A 211 -1.39 37.98 3.84
N ARG A 212 -2.46 38.56 3.29
CA ARG A 212 -2.56 40.00 3.02
C ARG A 212 -2.50 40.83 4.30
N GLU A 213 -3.24 40.42 5.34
CA GLU A 213 -3.21 41.09 6.65
C GLU A 213 -1.83 41.01 7.32
N ALA A 214 -1.10 39.92 7.09
CA ALA A 214 0.29 39.76 7.52
C ALA A 214 1.30 40.56 6.66
N GLY A 215 0.83 41.26 5.62
CA GLY A 215 1.65 42.15 4.78
C GLY A 215 2.24 41.51 3.52
N HIS A 216 1.78 40.33 3.10
CA HIS A 216 2.27 39.70 1.87
C HIS A 216 1.64 40.33 0.61
N VAL A 217 2.50 40.71 -0.34
CA VAL A 217 2.10 41.31 -1.63
C VAL A 217 1.96 40.26 -2.74
N GLU A 218 2.86 39.28 -2.79
CA GLU A 218 2.81 38.19 -3.76
C GLU A 218 2.34 36.91 -3.08
N VAL A 219 1.25 36.32 -3.57
CA VAL A 219 0.60 35.15 -2.95
C VAL A 219 0.36 33.99 -3.93
N ASP A 220 0.71 34.14 -5.21
CA ASP A 220 0.44 33.11 -6.23
C ASP A 220 1.14 31.78 -5.95
N GLY A 221 2.35 31.83 -5.38
CA GLY A 221 3.05 30.63 -4.90
C GLY A 221 2.28 29.92 -3.79
N SER A 222 1.67 30.67 -2.86
CA SER A 222 0.83 30.12 -1.79
C SER A 222 -0.48 29.55 -2.32
N LYS A 223 -1.10 30.21 -3.32
CA LYS A 223 -2.28 29.69 -4.02
C LYS A 223 -2.01 28.36 -4.70
N ARG A 224 -0.87 28.24 -5.40
CA ARG A 224 -0.46 26.98 -6.04
C ARG A 224 -0.23 25.86 -5.03
N GLN A 225 0.40 26.16 -3.90
CA GLN A 225 0.60 25.21 -2.80
C GLN A 225 -0.74 24.73 -2.26
N PHE A 226 -1.65 25.65 -1.91
CA PHE A 226 -2.99 25.33 -1.43
C PHE A 226 -3.76 24.44 -2.41
N PHE A 227 -3.79 24.81 -3.70
CA PHE A 227 -4.49 24.05 -4.74
C PHE A 227 -3.99 22.61 -4.86
N ASN A 228 -2.67 22.40 -4.91
CA ASN A 228 -2.11 21.06 -5.02
C ASN A 228 -2.36 20.23 -3.76
N ALA A 229 -2.33 20.84 -2.56
CA ALA A 229 -2.68 20.16 -1.33
C ALA A 229 -4.18 19.81 -1.23
N GLU A 230 -5.06 20.67 -1.74
CA GLU A 230 -6.50 20.38 -1.89
C GLU A 230 -6.75 19.18 -2.79
N LEU A 231 -6.11 19.14 -3.96
CA LEU A 231 -6.25 18.03 -4.89
C LEU A 231 -5.77 16.71 -4.27
N MET A 232 -4.58 16.71 -3.68
CA MET A 232 -4.01 15.53 -3.02
C MET A 232 -4.92 15.03 -1.90
N ALA A 233 -5.45 15.92 -1.06
CA ALA A 233 -6.32 15.51 0.03
C ALA A 233 -7.66 14.93 -0.45
N ARG A 234 -8.23 15.49 -1.54
CA ARG A 234 -9.43 14.92 -2.18
C ARG A 234 -9.14 13.54 -2.73
N GLU A 235 -8.03 13.36 -3.43
CA GLU A 235 -7.61 12.05 -3.94
C GLU A 235 -7.43 11.02 -2.81
N VAL A 236 -6.80 11.40 -1.68
CA VAL A 236 -6.66 10.53 -0.50
C VAL A 236 -8.02 10.16 0.08
N ALA A 237 -8.94 11.12 0.18
CA ALA A 237 -10.29 10.89 0.68
C ALA A 237 -11.08 9.95 -0.25
N ASP A 238 -11.04 10.20 -1.56
CA ASP A 238 -11.76 9.43 -2.58
C ASP A 238 -11.26 7.98 -2.66
N LYS A 239 -9.94 7.76 -2.52
CA LYS A 239 -9.36 6.41 -2.45
C LYS A 239 -9.79 5.66 -1.20
N GLY A 240 -10.02 6.35 -0.09
CA GLY A 240 -10.45 5.75 1.18
C GLY A 240 -9.44 4.79 1.81
N VAL A 241 -8.18 4.80 1.38
CA VAL A 241 -7.13 3.92 1.93
C VAL A 241 -6.81 4.36 3.35
N ALA A 242 -7.14 3.52 4.34
CA ALA A 242 -7.06 3.87 5.76
C ALA A 242 -5.68 4.40 6.19
N SER A 243 -4.60 3.86 5.65
CA SER A 243 -3.23 4.32 5.95
C SER A 243 -2.93 5.70 5.37
N GLU A 244 -3.40 6.02 4.16
CA GLU A 244 -3.21 7.34 3.54
C GLU A 244 -4.08 8.41 4.24
N VAL A 245 -5.31 8.05 4.62
CA VAL A 245 -6.21 8.92 5.40
C VAL A 245 -5.61 9.24 6.77
N ALA A 246 -5.03 8.24 7.45
CA ALA A 246 -4.31 8.43 8.70
C ALA A 246 -3.05 9.29 8.51
N ALA A 247 -2.30 9.08 7.44
CA ALA A 247 -1.11 9.86 7.11
C ALA A 247 -1.45 11.34 6.84
N LEU A 248 -2.54 11.62 6.11
CA LEU A 248 -3.02 12.99 5.90
C LEU A 248 -3.43 13.67 7.20
N SER A 249 -4.18 12.96 8.05
CA SER A 249 -4.57 13.46 9.38
C SER A 249 -3.35 13.77 10.25
N HIS A 250 -2.33 12.91 10.20
CA HIS A 250 -1.07 13.11 10.91
C HIS A 250 -0.30 14.33 10.37
N ALA A 251 -0.19 14.48 9.05
CA ALA A 251 0.47 15.60 8.40
C ALA A 251 -0.18 16.95 8.78
N ASP A 252 -1.53 17.01 8.77
CA ASP A 252 -2.32 18.16 9.20
C ASP A 252 -2.05 18.54 10.66
N ALA A 253 -1.92 17.55 11.54
CA ALA A 253 -1.58 17.77 12.94
C ALA A 253 -0.15 18.31 13.09
N LEU A 254 0.82 17.75 12.37
CA LEU A 254 2.22 18.20 12.43
C LEU A 254 2.38 19.65 11.97
N VAL A 255 1.80 20.04 10.83
CA VAL A 255 1.90 21.44 10.36
C VAL A 255 1.21 22.40 11.32
N HIS A 256 0.11 22.00 11.94
CA HIS A 256 -0.58 22.80 12.96
C HIS A 256 0.26 22.94 14.24
N SER A 257 0.89 21.87 14.72
CA SER A 257 1.80 21.92 15.87
C SER A 257 3.00 22.82 15.62
N LEU A 258 3.64 22.71 14.45
CA LEU A 258 4.74 23.60 14.05
C LEU A 258 4.30 25.07 14.02
N TRP A 259 3.12 25.35 13.47
CA TRP A 259 2.56 26.69 13.49
C TRP A 259 2.31 27.19 14.91
N GLU A 260 1.71 26.37 15.79
CA GLU A 260 1.36 26.76 17.15
C GLU A 260 2.61 27.12 17.98
N GLU A 261 3.68 26.33 17.85
CA GLU A 261 4.97 26.60 18.49
C GLU A 261 5.50 27.99 18.10
N HIS A 262 5.61 28.24 16.80
CA HIS A 262 6.14 29.50 16.25
C HIS A 262 5.22 30.70 16.49
N PHE A 263 3.91 30.49 16.44
CA PHE A 263 2.91 31.53 16.72
C PHE A 263 3.01 32.00 18.17
N ASN A 264 3.11 31.06 19.11
CA ASN A 264 3.25 31.37 20.52
C ASN A 264 4.58 32.08 20.82
N GLU A 265 5.68 31.63 20.22
CA GLU A 265 6.96 32.31 20.36
C GLU A 265 6.93 33.73 19.78
N ALA A 266 6.37 33.92 18.58
CA ALA A 266 6.19 35.24 17.98
C ALA A 266 5.32 36.13 18.88
N CYS A 267 4.23 35.61 19.44
CA CYS A 267 3.38 36.37 20.35
C CYS A 267 4.08 36.81 21.65
N ARG A 268 5.06 36.05 22.14
CA ARG A 268 5.85 36.42 23.32
C ARG A 268 6.92 37.47 22.99
N ARG A 269 7.58 37.34 21.84
CA ARG A 269 8.74 38.18 21.48
C ARG A 269 8.37 39.57 20.99
N GLN A 270 7.23 39.73 20.32
CA GLN A 270 6.88 40.96 19.62
C GLN A 270 5.42 41.37 19.88
N GLY A 271 5.21 42.68 20.09
CA GLY A 271 3.88 43.27 20.23
C GLY A 271 3.17 43.57 18.91
N ASP A 272 3.88 43.48 17.77
CA ASP A 272 3.31 43.79 16.46
C ASP A 272 2.15 42.82 16.11
N PRO A 273 0.94 43.32 15.85
CA PRO A 273 -0.20 42.47 15.49
C PRO A 273 0.01 41.67 14.21
N ARG A 274 0.86 42.12 13.28
CA ARG A 274 1.13 41.43 12.00
C ARG A 274 2.10 40.26 12.11
N LEU A 275 2.76 40.12 13.27
CA LEU A 275 3.73 39.08 13.55
C LEU A 275 4.77 38.86 12.43
N PRO A 276 5.56 39.89 12.07
CA PRO A 276 6.51 39.79 10.97
C PRO A 276 7.47 38.61 11.17
N GLY A 277 7.74 37.89 10.08
CA GLY A 277 8.63 36.72 10.07
C GLY A 277 7.96 35.39 10.43
N LEU A 278 6.78 35.38 11.08
CA LEU A 278 6.08 34.15 11.45
C LEU A 278 5.89 33.20 10.26
N HIS A 279 5.27 33.70 9.18
CA HIS A 279 5.03 32.90 7.97
C HIS A 279 6.33 32.35 7.39
N LYS A 280 7.40 33.15 7.33
CA LYS A 280 8.69 32.71 6.80
C LYS A 280 9.27 31.56 7.63
N THR A 281 9.22 31.66 8.95
CA THR A 281 9.76 30.64 9.85
C THR A 281 8.97 29.33 9.75
N VAL A 282 7.63 29.40 9.89
CA VAL A 282 6.75 28.21 9.80
C VAL A 282 6.91 27.51 8.46
N MET A 283 6.86 28.24 7.35
CA MET A 283 7.00 27.65 6.02
C MET A 283 8.42 27.16 5.73
N GLY A 284 9.43 27.76 6.36
CA GLY A 284 10.81 27.28 6.32
C GLY A 284 10.95 25.90 6.95
N ASP A 285 10.41 25.74 8.15
CA ASP A 285 10.47 24.49 8.90
C ASP A 285 9.66 23.37 8.24
N ILE A 286 8.46 23.67 7.74
CA ILE A 286 7.65 22.69 6.99
C ILE A 286 8.39 22.18 5.75
N ARG A 287 9.12 23.05 5.03
CA ARG A 287 9.91 22.62 3.87
C ARG A 287 11.13 21.82 4.28
N ALA A 288 11.82 22.21 5.36
CA ALA A 288 12.95 21.46 5.90
C ALA A 288 12.53 20.05 6.36
N GLN A 289 11.33 19.93 6.93
CA GLN A 289 10.79 18.69 7.47
C GLN A 289 9.80 17.98 6.52
N HIS A 290 9.76 18.36 5.24
CA HIS A 290 8.71 17.87 4.33
C HIS A 290 8.67 16.34 4.21
N ALA A 291 9.82 15.66 4.30
CA ALA A 291 9.90 14.20 4.26
C ALA A 291 9.19 13.56 5.47
N THR A 292 9.28 14.20 6.64
CA THR A 292 8.57 13.77 7.86
C THR A 292 7.09 14.12 7.78
N VAL A 293 6.77 15.36 7.38
CA VAL A 293 5.38 15.84 7.28
C VAL A 293 4.60 15.05 6.23
N GLY A 294 5.20 14.73 5.09
CA GLY A 294 4.58 13.96 4.01
C GLY A 294 4.74 12.45 4.13
N ALA A 295 5.23 11.93 5.26
CA ALA A 295 5.47 10.50 5.44
C ALA A 295 4.16 9.70 5.26
N GLY A 296 4.17 8.74 4.34
CA GLY A 296 2.99 7.93 4.01
C GLY A 296 2.03 8.58 3.00
N LEU A 297 2.38 9.73 2.43
CA LEU A 297 1.64 10.40 1.35
C LEU A 297 2.50 10.49 0.09
N ALA A 298 1.85 10.52 -1.08
CA ALA A 298 2.50 10.91 -2.34
C ALA A 298 2.72 12.43 -2.40
N ALA A 299 3.35 13.02 -1.37
CA ALA A 299 3.47 14.46 -1.19
C ALA A 299 4.90 14.97 -1.44
N GLY A 300 5.04 15.93 -2.36
CA GLY A 300 6.22 16.80 -2.43
C GLY A 300 6.14 18.01 -1.50
N SER A 301 7.22 18.82 -1.43
CA SER A 301 7.31 20.01 -0.56
C SER A 301 6.24 21.08 -0.83
N ILE A 302 5.73 21.16 -2.07
CA ILE A 302 4.61 22.04 -2.43
C ILE A 302 3.31 21.61 -1.73
N HIS A 303 3.05 20.30 -1.67
CA HIS A 303 1.86 19.74 -1.03
C HIS A 303 1.90 19.96 0.48
N THR A 304 3.03 19.64 1.13
CA THR A 304 3.18 19.83 2.59
C THR A 304 3.12 21.31 2.98
N SER A 305 3.67 22.20 2.16
CA SER A 305 3.50 23.66 2.32
C SER A 305 2.02 24.07 2.19
N GLY A 306 1.28 23.45 1.27
CA GLY A 306 -0.14 23.71 1.06
C GLY A 306 -1.05 23.22 2.18
N LEU A 307 -0.67 22.16 2.92
CA LEU A 307 -1.40 21.70 4.11
C LEU A 307 -1.55 22.82 5.14
N MET A 308 -0.50 23.62 5.35
CA MET A 308 -0.58 24.75 6.27
C MET A 308 -1.61 25.80 5.81
N HIS A 309 -1.68 26.07 4.51
CA HIS A 309 -2.71 26.96 3.96
C HIS A 309 -4.12 26.38 4.14
N ARG A 310 -4.29 25.05 3.99
CA ARG A 310 -5.57 24.36 4.32
C ARG A 310 -5.95 24.51 5.78
N VAL A 311 -5.00 24.38 6.71
CA VAL A 311 -5.25 24.56 8.15
C VAL A 311 -5.73 25.99 8.46
N VAL A 312 -5.14 27.00 7.80
CA VAL A 312 -5.58 28.40 7.92
C VAL A 312 -6.97 28.59 7.32
N ASP A 313 -7.22 28.04 6.13
CA ASP A 313 -8.50 28.16 5.44
C ASP A 313 -9.64 27.47 6.21
N ALA A 314 -9.33 26.37 6.89
CA ALA A 314 -10.20 25.67 7.83
C ALA A 314 -10.39 26.39 9.19
N ARG A 315 -9.92 27.64 9.32
CA ARG A 315 -10.06 28.48 10.52
C ARG A 315 -9.40 27.89 11.77
N ARG A 316 -8.36 27.06 11.61
CA ARG A 316 -7.62 26.45 12.74
C ARG A 316 -6.32 27.19 13.07
N ALA A 317 -5.87 28.08 12.18
CA ALA A 317 -4.63 28.85 12.33
C ALA A 317 -4.74 30.20 11.60
N GLY A 318 -3.73 31.06 11.76
CA GLY A 318 -3.58 32.27 10.95
C GLY A 318 -2.24 32.97 11.14
N TRP A 319 -2.03 34.05 10.40
CA TRP A 319 -0.71 34.68 10.24
C TRP A 319 -0.50 35.95 11.04
N ILE A 320 -1.56 36.45 11.68
CA ILE A 320 -1.55 37.64 12.53
C ILE A 320 -2.04 37.30 13.94
N ARG A 321 -1.77 38.15 14.93
CA ARG A 321 -2.15 37.93 16.32
C ARG A 321 -3.66 37.74 16.50
N GLU A 322 -4.46 38.55 15.81
CA GLU A 322 -5.93 38.55 15.88
C GLU A 322 -6.57 37.71 14.77
N TRP A 323 -5.89 36.66 14.30
CA TRP A 323 -6.35 35.88 13.15
C TRP A 323 -7.77 35.31 13.31
N ARG A 324 -8.20 35.03 14.55
CA ARG A 324 -9.57 34.56 14.85
C ARG A 324 -10.63 35.59 14.49
N SER A 325 -10.35 36.88 14.67
CA SER A 325 -11.24 37.97 14.27
C SER A 325 -11.40 37.99 12.75
N VAL A 326 -10.28 37.97 12.02
CA VAL A 326 -10.26 37.90 10.55
C VAL A 326 -10.98 36.67 10.01
N ALA A 327 -10.83 35.51 10.67
CA ALA A 327 -11.52 34.27 10.31
C ALA A 327 -13.03 34.32 10.61
N GLY A 328 -13.43 34.97 11.71
CA GLY A 328 -14.85 35.17 12.07
C GLY A 328 -15.57 36.10 11.10
N ASP A 329 -14.91 37.17 10.66
CA ASP A 329 -15.45 38.14 9.71
C ASP A 329 -15.41 37.64 8.25
N HIS A 330 -14.81 36.49 8.00
CA HIS A 330 -14.65 35.97 6.66
C HIS A 330 -15.94 35.30 6.17
N LYS A 331 -16.55 35.90 5.14
CA LYS A 331 -17.65 35.30 4.38
C LYS A 331 -17.06 34.62 3.14
N PRO A 332 -17.09 33.28 3.04
CA PRO A 332 -16.68 32.61 1.82
C PRO A 332 -17.59 33.06 0.67
N SER A 333 -17.01 33.26 -0.52
CA SER A 333 -17.82 33.45 -1.74
C SER A 333 -18.54 32.13 -2.05
N GLU A 334 -19.79 32.19 -2.52
CA GLU A 334 -20.70 31.04 -2.71
C GLU A 334 -20.20 29.94 -3.69
N SER A 335 -18.98 30.05 -4.23
CA SER A 335 -18.43 29.10 -5.21
C SER A 335 -17.58 27.96 -4.64
N THR A 336 -17.35 27.88 -3.32
CA THR A 336 -16.52 26.81 -2.72
C THR A 336 -17.34 25.70 -2.04
N SER A 337 -18.68 25.82 -2.01
CA SER A 337 -19.59 24.93 -1.26
C SER A 337 -20.43 23.99 -2.14
N GLN A 338 -19.84 23.39 -3.19
CA GLN A 338 -20.43 22.23 -3.87
C GLN A 338 -19.53 21.00 -3.71
N THR A 339 -19.35 20.52 -2.47
CA THR A 339 -18.84 19.16 -2.25
C THR A 339 -19.20 18.54 -0.89
N ASP A 340 -20.20 19.05 -0.17
CA ASP A 340 -20.51 18.55 1.18
C ASP A 340 -22.01 18.45 1.48
N ALA A 341 -22.77 17.88 0.54
CA ALA A 341 -24.19 17.62 0.74
C ALA A 341 -24.60 16.25 0.19
N THR A 342 -24.12 15.17 0.82
CA THR A 342 -24.92 13.93 0.92
C THR A 342 -24.50 13.11 2.15
N ARG A 343 -24.97 13.51 3.33
CA ARG A 343 -25.10 12.59 4.47
C ARG A 343 -26.26 13.04 5.35
N GLU A 344 -27.48 12.75 4.90
CA GLU A 344 -28.63 12.68 5.81
C GLU A 344 -28.66 11.29 6.46
N GLU A 345 -28.55 11.26 7.78
CA GLU A 345 -28.82 10.10 8.61
C GLU A 345 -30.33 9.84 8.69
N PRO A 346 -30.80 8.57 8.67
CA PRO A 346 -32.18 8.27 8.93
C PRO A 346 -32.48 8.33 10.44
N THR A 347 -33.32 9.30 10.81
CA THR A 347 -33.98 9.44 12.10
C THR A 347 -34.66 8.14 12.56
N SER A 348 -34.33 7.70 13.77
CA SER A 348 -34.98 6.62 14.50
C SER A 348 -36.35 7.05 14.99
N ALA A 349 -37.42 6.48 14.42
CA ALA A 349 -38.77 6.59 14.94
C ALA A 349 -39.04 5.46 15.95
N SER A 350 -39.25 5.84 17.21
CA SER A 350 -39.78 4.99 18.27
C SER A 350 -41.24 4.65 17.99
N GLY A 351 -41.53 3.38 17.68
CA GLY A 351 -42.88 2.85 17.64
C GLY A 351 -43.21 2.17 18.97
N SER A 352 -44.00 2.86 19.81
CA SER A 352 -44.80 2.22 20.86
C SER A 352 -46.09 1.72 20.23
N ALA A 353 -46.39 0.42 20.36
CA ALA A 353 -47.70 -0.12 20.07
C ALA A 353 -48.11 -1.11 21.18
N THR A 354 -49.16 -0.71 21.90
CA THR A 354 -50.22 -1.59 22.40
C THR A 354 -50.98 -2.24 21.27
#